data_AF-A0A9D1LUY0-F1
#
_entry.id   AF-A0A9D1LUY0-F1
#
_cell.length_a   1.000
_cell.length_b   1.000
_cell.length_c   1.000
_cell.angle_alpha   90.00
_cell.angle_beta   90.00
_cell.angle_gamma   90.00
#
_symmetry.space_group_name_H-M   'P 1'
#
loop_
_entity.id
_entity.type
_entity.pdbx_description
1 polymer ?
#
loop_
_entity_poly.entity_id
_entity_poly.type
_entity_poly.pdbx_seq_one_letter_code
_entity_poly.pdbx_strand_id
1 'polypeptide(L)' 'MKYCRKCGCELRDDAAFCDKCGEKVETGADSGQL' A
#
# COMPACT_ATOMS: atom_id res chain seq x y z
N MET A 1 -0.94 -4.40 10.95
CA MET A 1 -0.20 -5.35 10.08
C MET A 1 -0.91 -5.44 8.73
N LYS A 2 -0.46 -4.66 7.74
CA LYS A 2 -0.95 -4.77 6.35
C LYS A 2 -0.01 -5.69 5.58
N TYR A 3 -0.56 -6.44 4.63
CA TYR A 3 0.24 -7.27 3.72
C TYR A 3 -0.12 -6.93 2.28
N CYS A 4 0.87 -7.01 1.40
CA CYS A 4 0.68 -6.74 -0.02
C CYS A 4 -0.24 -7.80 -0.64
N ARG A 5 -1.32 -7.37 -1.28
CA ARG A 5 -2.27 -8.28 -1.94
C ARG A 5 -1.68 -9.02 -3.15
N LYS A 6 -0.60 -8.49 -3.74
CA LYS A 6 0.07 -9.07 -4.91
C LYS A 6 1.21 -10.03 -4.55
N CYS A 7 2.02 -9.72 -3.54
CA CYS A 7 3.21 -10.53 -3.20
C CYS A 7 3.21 -11.11 -1.78
N GLY A 8 2.32 -10.67 -0.90
CA GLY A 8 2.25 -11.14 0.49
C GLY A 8 3.31 -10.56 1.43
N CYS A 9 4.18 -9.65 0.99
CA CYS A 9 5.14 -8.98 1.88
C CYS A 9 4.41 -8.11 2.92
N GLU A 10 4.98 -8.02 4.11
CA GLU A 10 4.53 -7.06 5.13
C GLU A 10 4.70 -5.62 4.63
N LEU A 11 3.68 -4.81 4.86
CA LEU A 11 3.61 -3.42 4.50
C LEU A 11 3.50 -2.58 5.78
N ARG A 12 4.16 -1.42 5.77
CA ARG A 12 3.98 -0.41 6.83
C ARG A 12 2.55 0.14 6.76
N ASP A 13 1.98 0.54 7.89
CA ASP A 13 0.60 1.02 7.94
C ASP A 13 0.35 2.26 7.06
N ASP A 14 1.39 3.10 6.89
CA ASP A 14 1.46 4.28 6.00
C ASP A 14 2.06 4.01 4.61
N ALA A 15 2.34 2.75 4.25
CA ALA A 15 2.85 2.45 2.92
C ALA A 15 1.79 2.76 1.84
N ALA A 16 2.10 3.67 0.92
CA ALA A 16 1.30 3.93 -0.27
C ALA A 16 1.59 2.94 -1.42
N PHE A 17 2.74 2.28 -1.37
CA PHE A 17 3.21 1.32 -2.36
C PHE A 17 3.99 0.20 -1.69
N CYS A 18 4.04 -0.97 -2.33
CA CYS A 18 4.84 -2.08 -1.86
C CYS A 18 6.30 -1.92 -2.29
N ASP A 19 7.21 -1.76 -1.32
CA ASP A 19 8.66 -1.66 -1.58
C ASP A 19 9.27 -2.90 -2.24
N LYS A 20 8.59 -4.05 -2.15
CA LYS A 20 9.05 -5.33 -2.73
C LYS A 20 8.65 -5.51 -4.18
N CYS A 21 7.42 -5.16 -4.55
CA CYS A 21 6.86 -5.49 -5.87
C CYS A 21 6.26 -4.30 -6.63
N GLY A 22 6.20 -3.12 -6.02
CA GLY A 22 5.67 -1.89 -6.61
C GLY A 22 4.14 -1.77 -6.63
N GLU A 23 3.40 -2.74 -6.07
CA GLU A 23 1.93 -2.68 -6.04
C GLU A 23 1.44 -1.47 -5.25
N LYS A 24 0.43 -0.77 -5.77
CA LYS A 24 -0.22 0.33 -5.05
C LYS A 24 -0.98 -0.22 -3.86
N VAL A 25 -0.74 0.38 -2.71
CA VAL A 25 -1.43 0.04 -1.48
C VAL A 25 -2.41 1.17 -1.25
N GLU A 26 -3.70 0.86 -1.31
CA GLU A 26 -4.76 1.80 -0.94
C GLU A 26 -4.65 2.12 0.55
N THR A 27 -3.83 3.12 0.89
CA THR A 27 -3.89 3.76 2.20
C THR A 27 -5.03 4.76 2.12
N GLY A 28 -6.01 4.64 3.02
CA GLY A 28 -7.29 5.38 2.98
C GLY A 28 -7.17 6.88 3.27
N ALA A 29 -6.27 7.57 2.57
CA ALA A 29 -6.03 9.01 2.64
C ALA A 29 -5.96 9.68 1.25
N ASP A 30 -6.40 9.01 0.18
CA ASP A 30 -6.68 9.70 -1.09
C ASP A 30 -8.12 10.23 -1.05
N SER A 31 -8.30 11.30 -0.29
CA SER A 31 -9.39 12.26 -0.47
C SER A 31 -8.76 13.48 -1.14
N GLY A 32 -8.54 13.41 -2.45
CA GLY A 32 -7.78 14.43 -3.15
C GLY A 32 -7.92 14.42 -4.66
N GLN A 33 -9.10 14.09 -5.18
CA GLN A 33 -9.44 14.36 -6.58
C GLN A 33 -10.11 15.74 -6.66
N LEU A 34 -9.32 16.78 -6.97
CA LEU A 34 -9.81 18.06 -7.50
C LEU A 34 -10.00 17.93 -9.02
#